data_AF-A0A699SES9-F1
#
_entry.id   AF-A0A699SES9-F1
#
_cell.length_a   1.000
_cell.length_b   1.000
_cell.length_c   1.000
_cell.angle_alpha   90.00
_cell.angle_beta   90.00
_cell.angle_gamma   90.00
#
_symmetry.space_group_name_H-M   'P 1'
#
loop_
_entity.id
_entity.type
_entity.pdbx_description
1 polymer ?
#
loop_
_entity_poly.entity_id
_entity_poly.type
_entity_poly.pdbx_seq_one_letter_code
_entity_poly.pdbx_strand_id
1 'polypeptide(L)'
;KRASLAVKGIMVDGDWVDDPSGVKNESRDHFDSRFQDPGTCHGKLNFTFPNRFTSDQATELENPISKDEIRDAVWGCGENKSPGPDGFTFEFF
;
A
#
# COMPACT_ATOMS: atom_id res chain seq x y z
N LYS A 1 6.44 -26.95 -11.44
CA LYS A 1 5.16 -26.82 -12.17
C LYS A 1 4.50 -25.52 -11.70
N ARG A 2 4.49 -24.45 -12.51
CA ARG A 2 3.89 -23.15 -12.10
C ARG A 2 2.37 -23.25 -12.25
N ALA A 3 1.63 -22.87 -11.21
CA ALA A 3 0.17 -22.75 -11.31
C ALA A 3 -0.16 -21.57 -12.23
N SER A 4 -1.00 -21.80 -13.22
CA SER A 4 -1.56 -20.73 -14.06
C SER A 4 -2.63 -20.00 -13.24
N LEU A 5 -2.40 -18.73 -12.90
CA LEU A 5 -3.35 -17.86 -12.20
C LEU A 5 -4.41 -17.24 -13.13
N ALA A 6 -4.65 -17.83 -14.30
CA ALA A 6 -5.64 -17.32 -15.24
C ALA A 6 -7.06 -17.54 -14.72
N VAL A 7 -7.81 -16.46 -14.60
CA VAL A 7 -9.26 -16.50 -14.36
C VAL A 7 -9.92 -17.06 -15.62
N LYS A 8 -10.58 -18.22 -15.50
CA LYS A 8 -11.22 -18.93 -16.62
C LYS A 8 -12.66 -18.46 -16.88
N GLY A 9 -13.23 -17.71 -15.95
CA GLY A 9 -14.62 -17.27 -15.97
C GLY A 9 -15.07 -16.93 -14.56
N ILE A 10 -16.25 -16.33 -14.46
CA ILE A 10 -16.87 -15.86 -13.22
C ILE A 10 -18.36 -16.20 -13.25
N MET A 11 -18.96 -16.35 -12.06
CA MET A 11 -20.39 -16.62 -11.93
C MET A 11 -21.13 -15.31 -11.70
N VAL A 12 -22.11 -15.00 -12.54
CA VAL A 12 -22.92 -13.77 -12.49
C VAL A 12 -24.38 -14.16 -12.53
N ASP A 13 -25.15 -13.83 -11.50
CA ASP A 13 -26.60 -14.14 -11.40
C ASP A 13 -27.01 -15.59 -11.69
N GLY A 14 -26.11 -16.55 -11.46
CA GLY A 14 -26.33 -17.98 -11.70
C GLY A 14 -25.82 -18.48 -13.06
N ASP A 15 -25.38 -17.58 -13.94
CA ASP A 15 -24.80 -17.91 -15.24
C ASP A 15 -23.27 -17.88 -15.19
N TRP A 16 -22.65 -18.79 -15.93
CA TRP A 16 -21.20 -18.85 -16.07
C TRP A 16 -20.75 -17.97 -17.23
N VAL A 17 -20.01 -16.91 -16.92
CA VAL A 17 -19.46 -15.97 -17.91
C VAL A 17 -17.97 -16.24 -18.06
N ASP A 18 -17.57 -16.72 -19.24
CA ASP A 18 -16.16 -16.96 -19.61
C ASP A 18 -15.68 -16.11 -20.78
N ASP A 19 -16.57 -15.33 -21.40
CA ASP A 19 -16.19 -14.42 -22.45
C ASP A 19 -15.30 -13.28 -21.88
N PRO A 20 -14.17 -12.93 -22.51
CA PRO A 20 -13.23 -11.97 -21.94
C PRO A 20 -13.83 -10.59 -21.66
N SER A 21 -14.79 -10.15 -22.47
CA SER A 21 -15.47 -8.86 -22.29
C SER A 21 -16.39 -8.88 -21.07
N GLY A 22 -17.21 -9.92 -20.92
CA GLY A 22 -18.12 -10.12 -19.80
C GLY A 22 -17.36 -10.27 -18.49
N VAL A 23 -16.31 -11.11 -18.47
CA VAL A 23 -15.44 -11.25 -17.30
C VAL A 23 -14.84 -9.91 -16.88
N LYS A 24 -14.36 -9.11 -17.85
CA LYS A 24 -13.75 -7.81 -17.59
C LYS A 24 -14.77 -6.78 -17.09
N ASN A 25 -15.94 -6.71 -17.72
CA ASN A 25 -16.99 -5.76 -17.37
C ASN A 25 -17.52 -6.05 -15.97
N GLU A 26 -17.85 -7.30 -15.68
CA GLU A 26 -18.35 -7.67 -14.36
C GLU A 26 -17.28 -7.45 -13.28
N SER A 27 -16.02 -7.78 -13.55
CA SER A 27 -14.92 -7.50 -12.62
C SER A 27 -14.81 -6.00 -12.35
N ARG A 28 -14.91 -5.18 -13.40
CA ARG A 28 -14.91 -3.72 -13.27
C ARG A 28 -16.08 -3.27 -12.41
N ASP A 29 -17.31 -3.67 -12.74
CA ASP A 29 -18.53 -3.19 -12.09
C ASP A 29 -18.60 -3.64 -10.61
N HIS A 30 -18.16 -4.87 -10.34
CA HIS A 30 -18.01 -5.41 -8.99
C HIS A 30 -17.14 -4.49 -8.12
N PHE A 31 -15.97 -4.12 -8.62
CA PHE A 31 -15.06 -3.26 -7.86
C PHE A 31 -15.48 -1.79 -7.89
N ASP A 32 -16.00 -1.29 -9.00
CA ASP A 32 -16.48 0.08 -9.13
C ASP A 32 -17.54 0.35 -8.06
N SER A 33 -18.55 -0.51 -7.90
CA SER A 33 -19.59 -0.36 -6.86
C SER A 33 -19.05 -0.36 -5.42
N ARG A 34 -17.91 -1.00 -5.15
CA ARG A 34 -17.32 -1.15 -3.80
C ARG A 34 -16.29 -0.09 -3.48
N PHE A 35 -15.63 0.44 -4.50
CA PHE A 35 -14.63 1.50 -4.40
C PHE A 35 -15.18 2.88 -4.77
N GLN A 36 -16.50 3.02 -4.91
CA GLN A 36 -17.13 4.34 -4.94
C GLN A 36 -16.81 5.07 -3.63
N ASP A 37 -16.33 6.30 -3.75
CA ASP A 37 -16.30 7.23 -2.64
C ASP A 37 -17.76 7.57 -2.27
N PRO A 38 -18.28 7.16 -1.10
CA PRO A 38 -19.65 7.47 -0.70
C PRO A 38 -19.85 8.96 -0.37
N GLY A 39 -18.84 9.80 -0.58
CA GLY A 39 -18.80 11.21 -0.20
C GLY A 39 -18.26 11.39 1.22
N THR A 40 -18.29 12.64 1.70
CA THR A 40 -17.54 13.16 2.85
C THR A 40 -17.90 12.53 4.20
N CYS A 41 -17.52 11.27 4.42
CA CYS A 41 -17.42 10.66 5.73
C CYS A 41 -16.43 9.49 5.70
N HIS A 42 -15.17 9.78 5.35
CA HIS A 42 -14.08 9.05 5.97
C HIS A 42 -14.33 9.08 7.48
N GLY A 43 -14.38 7.92 8.14
CA GLY A 43 -14.70 7.80 9.56
C GLY A 43 -14.04 8.93 10.36
N LYS A 44 -14.85 9.88 10.83
CA LYS A 44 -14.31 11.03 11.56
C LYS A 44 -13.83 10.50 12.89
N LEU A 45 -12.52 10.57 13.09
CA LEU A 45 -11.92 10.36 14.40
C LEU A 45 -12.36 11.54 15.27
N ASN A 46 -13.47 11.34 16.01
CA ASN A 46 -14.04 12.33 16.93
C ASN A 46 -13.27 12.35 18.25
N PHE A 47 -11.95 12.39 18.20
CA PHE A 47 -11.10 12.59 19.36
C PHE A 47 -9.90 13.44 19.01
N THR A 48 -9.45 14.22 19.98
CA THR A 48 -8.21 14.98 19.87
C THR A 48 -7.04 14.02 20.12
N PHE A 49 -6.12 13.91 19.16
CA PHE A 49 -4.86 13.23 19.42
C PHE A 49 -4.10 14.00 20.51
N PRO A 50 -3.70 13.34 21.61
CA PRO A 50 -2.99 14.02 22.70
C PRO A 50 -1.60 14.52 22.25
N ASN A 51 -0.98 13.81 21.31
CA ASN A 51 0.30 14.18 20.72
C ASN A 51 0.05 14.70 19.30
N ARG A 52 0.30 15.98 19.08
CA ARG A 52 0.22 16.62 17.76
C ARG A 52 1.51 17.36 17.51
N PHE A 53 1.99 17.27 16.27
CA PHE A 53 3.08 18.13 15.82
C PHE A 53 2.66 19.60 15.87
N THR A 54 3.61 20.46 16.19
CA THR A 54 3.47 21.90 15.93
C THR A 54 3.49 22.15 14.42
N SER A 55 3.08 23.35 13.99
CA SER A 55 3.14 23.73 12.58
C SER A 55 4.57 23.63 12.02
N ASP A 56 5.55 24.02 12.82
CA ASP A 56 6.96 23.99 12.42
C ASP A 56 7.46 22.54 12.26
N GLN A 57 7.12 21.65 13.21
CA GLN A 57 7.45 20.22 13.11
C GLN A 57 6.79 19.56 11.90
N ALA A 58 5.55 19.91 11.59
CA ALA A 58 4.87 19.43 10.40
C ALA A 58 5.59 19.90 9.12
N THR A 59 6.00 21.16 9.09
CA THR A 59 6.76 21.74 7.97
C THR A 59 8.12 21.05 7.81
N GLU A 60 8.80 20.73 8.92
CA GLU A 60 10.05 19.98 8.90
C GLU A 60 9.89 18.59 8.27
N LEU A 61 8.80 17.88 8.58
CA LEU A 61 8.49 16.56 8.01
C LEU A 61 8.11 16.61 6.53
N GLU A 62 7.62 17.74 6.04
CA GLU A 62 7.26 17.96 4.63
C GLU A 62 8.44 18.44 3.76
N ASN A 63 9.60 18.71 4.37
CA ASN A 63 10.77 19.16 3.65
C ASN A 63 11.31 18.07 2.69
N PRO A 64 11.93 18.46 1.57
CA PRO A 64 12.62 17.52 0.71
C PRO A 64 13.74 16.79 1.44
N ILE A 65 13.82 15.47 1.23
CA ILE A 65 14.85 14.62 1.82
C ILE A 65 16.23 15.10 1.37
N SER A 66 17.12 15.31 2.35
CA SER A 66 18.49 15.76 2.08
C SER A 66 19.46 14.58 1.91
N LYS A 67 20.61 14.83 1.26
CA LYS A 67 21.67 13.81 1.14
C LYS A 67 22.27 13.42 2.49
N ASP A 68 22.42 14.39 3.38
CA ASP A 68 22.94 14.15 4.73
C ASP A 68 21.96 13.31 5.55
N GLU A 69 20.66 13.60 5.46
CA GLU A 69 19.61 12.77 6.08
C GLU A 69 19.64 11.32 5.58
N ILE A 70 19.81 11.10 4.27
CA ILE A 70 19.97 9.75 3.71
C ILE A 70 21.20 9.05 4.29
N ARG A 71 22.35 9.75 4.33
CA ARG A 71 23.58 9.20 4.89
C ARG A 71 23.37 8.83 6.36
N ASP A 72 22.82 9.75 7.14
CA ASP A 72 22.65 9.57 8.57
C ASP A 72 21.61 8.47 8.88
N ALA A 73 20.55 8.35 8.08
CA ALA A 73 19.57 7.26 8.20
C ALA A 73 20.16 5.89 7.85
N VAL A 74 21.00 5.80 6.82
CA VAL A 74 21.60 4.53 6.43
C VAL A 74 22.72 4.13 7.41
N TRP A 75 23.48 5.08 7.97
CA TRP A 75 24.62 4.83 8.86
C TRP A 75 24.20 4.72 10.33
N GLY A 76 23.09 5.38 10.71
CA GLY A 76 22.44 5.24 12.01
C GLY A 76 21.55 3.99 12.08
N CYS A 77 21.37 3.29 10.97
CA CYS A 77 20.70 2.00 10.96
C CYS A 77 21.61 0.94 11.58
N GLY A 78 21.30 0.53 12.82
CA GLY A 78 22.05 -0.51 13.51
C GLY A 78 22.11 -1.85 12.76
N GLU A 79 23.06 -2.69 13.17
CA GLU A 79 23.40 -3.99 12.55
C GLU A 79 22.25 -5.02 12.60
N ASN A 80 21.31 -4.86 13.54
CA ASN A 80 20.18 -5.76 13.79
C ASN A 80 18.99 -5.59 12.81
N LYS A 81 19.25 -5.25 11.54
CA LYS A 81 18.20 -5.32 10.52
C LYS A 81 17.95 -6.77 10.13
N SER A 82 16.69 -7.09 9.80
CA SER A 82 16.34 -8.39 9.22
C SER A 82 17.18 -8.65 7.96
N PRO A 83 17.76 -9.85 7.82
CA PRO A 83 18.60 -10.18 6.67
C PRO A 83 17.78 -10.07 5.37
N GLY A 84 18.46 -9.68 4.29
CA GLY A 84 17.88 -9.67 2.97
C GLY A 84 17.52 -11.09 2.48
N PRO A 85 16.88 -11.21 1.31
CA PRO A 85 16.62 -12.51 0.68
C PRO A 85 17.90 -13.33 0.42
N ASP A 86 19.05 -12.68 0.42
CA ASP A 86 20.41 -13.24 0.31
C ASP A 86 20.98 -13.76 1.64
N GLY A 87 20.29 -13.51 2.77
CA GLY A 87 20.72 -13.94 4.09
C GLY A 87 21.73 -13.02 4.77
N PHE A 88 22.10 -11.89 4.16
CA PHE A 88 23.05 -10.93 4.74
C PHE A 88 22.31 -9.74 5.38
N THR A 89 22.85 -9.24 6.48
CA THR A 89 22.40 -7.98 7.12
C THR A 89 23.19 -6.79 6.55
N PHE A 90 22.97 -5.60 7.09
CA PHE A 90 23.78 -4.40 6.76
C PHE A 90 25.22 -4.47 7.30
N GLU A 91 25.64 -5.57 7.95
CA GLU A 91 27.04 -5.81 8.33
C GLU A 91 27.90 -6.10 7.08
N PHE A 92 28.39 -5.04 6.44
CA PHE A 92 29.48 -5.14 5.47
C PHE A 92 30.81 -4.93 6.22
N PHE A 93 31.52 -6.02 6.52
CA PHE A 93 32.89 -6.00 7.06
C PHE A 93 33.94 -5.74 5.97
#